data_AF-A0A943X9S4-F1
#
_entry.id   AF-A0A943X9S4-F1
#
_cell.length_a   1.000
_cell.length_b   1.000
_cell.length_c   1.000
_cell.angle_alpha   90.00
_cell.angle_beta   90.00
_cell.angle_gamma   90.00
#
_symmetry.space_group_name_H-M   'P 1'
#
loop_
_entity.id
_entity.type
_entity.pdbx_description
1 polymer ?
#
loop_
_entity_poly.entity_id
_entity_poly.type
_entity_poly.pdbx_seq_one_letter_code
_entity_poly.pdbx_strand_id
1 'polypeptide(L)'
;MEKKSESERISYARKALLDLVEKRELRAWCMERDLPHSSIYKVAVGTDIPSYILICQMLPYFSPAGWVYFTDEEIPYKHEPLPAFNPKEFSLFIKKHKIDYMDIAEKLGLTEANAKNIFLHRRANLSLLHIRKLAAEVNPEEFFVPADESVDGFFYP
;
A
#
# COMPACT_ATOMS: atom_id res chain seq x y z
N MET A 1 -3.05 1.68 30.11
CA MET A 1 -2.31 1.49 28.84
C MET A 1 -2.19 2.85 28.19
N GLU A 2 -0.99 3.42 28.17
CA GLU A 2 -0.73 4.62 27.37
C GLU A 2 -0.89 4.25 25.90
N LYS A 3 -1.77 4.96 25.18
CA LYS A 3 -1.87 4.83 23.72
C LYS A 3 -0.61 5.47 23.13
N LYS A 4 0.23 4.65 22.50
CA LYS A 4 1.35 5.18 21.68
C LYS A 4 0.81 6.16 20.65
N SER A 5 1.54 7.24 20.41
CA SER A 5 1.23 8.14 19.30
C SER A 5 1.31 7.36 17.98
N GLU A 6 0.48 7.69 16.98
CA GLU A 6 0.46 6.94 15.71
C GLU A 6 1.84 6.96 15.01
N SER A 7 2.63 8.01 15.25
CA SER A 7 4.04 8.14 14.82
C SER A 7 5.00 7.12 15.45
N GLU A 8 4.69 6.59 16.63
CA GLU A 8 5.50 5.58 17.32
C GLU A 8 5.12 4.15 16.94
N ARG A 9 3.99 3.96 16.27
CA ARG A 9 3.51 2.64 15.87
C ARG A 9 4.26 2.17 14.63
N ILE A 10 4.63 0.89 14.62
CA ILE A 10 5.41 0.27 13.55
C ILE A 10 4.57 -0.80 12.86
N SER A 11 4.46 -0.73 11.52
CA SER A 11 3.78 -1.76 10.74
C SER A 11 4.59 -3.04 10.68
N TYR A 12 3.94 -4.17 10.43
CA TYR A 12 4.62 -5.46 10.32
C TYR A 12 5.72 -5.44 9.25
N ALA A 13 5.45 -4.88 8.08
CA ALA A 13 6.43 -4.75 7.00
C ALA A 13 7.60 -3.85 7.40
N ARG A 14 7.33 -2.70 8.06
CA ARG A 14 8.40 -1.82 8.54
C ARG A 14 9.22 -2.50 9.64
N LYS A 15 8.60 -3.28 10.52
CA LYS A 15 9.32 -4.03 11.57
C LYS A 15 10.27 -5.05 10.95
N ALA A 16 9.82 -5.82 9.96
CA ALA A 16 10.68 -6.76 9.25
C ALA A 16 11.85 -6.08 8.53
N LEU A 17 11.63 -4.91 7.93
CA LEU A 17 12.70 -4.10 7.35
C LEU A 17 13.68 -3.57 8.41
N LEU A 18 13.17 -3.11 9.55
CA LEU A 18 13.99 -2.65 10.66
C LEU A 18 14.86 -3.79 11.22
N ASP A 19 14.33 -5.01 11.30
CA ASP A 19 15.09 -6.19 11.73
C ASP A 19 16.26 -6.48 10.78
N LEU A 20 16.08 -6.28 9.47
CA LEU A 20 17.18 -6.38 8.48
C LEU A 20 18.24 -5.30 8.68
N VAL A 21 17.84 -4.08 9.10
CA VAL A 21 18.79 -3.01 9.45
C VAL A 21 19.58 -3.38 10.70
N GLU A 22 18.90 -3.83 11.75
CA GLU A 22 19.51 -4.23 13.02
C GLU A 22 20.51 -5.39 12.84
N LYS A 23 20.19 -6.34 11.96
CA LYS A 23 21.07 -7.45 11.58
C LYS A 23 22.18 -7.06 10.58
N ARG A 24 22.17 -5.83 10.07
CA ARG A 24 23.08 -5.33 9.02
C ARG A 24 22.99 -6.11 7.70
N GLU A 25 21.83 -6.68 7.42
CA GLU A 25 21.55 -7.51 6.23
C GLU A 25 20.82 -6.73 5.14
N LEU A 26 20.20 -5.59 5.45
CA LEU A 26 19.33 -4.85 4.53
C LEU A 26 19.99 -4.57 3.16
N ARG A 27 21.26 -4.16 3.15
CA ARG A 27 21.97 -3.84 1.90
C ARG A 27 22.10 -5.06 0.99
N ALA A 28 22.56 -6.18 1.52
CA ALA A 28 22.69 -7.43 0.77
C ALA A 28 21.31 -7.90 0.28
N TRP A 29 20.32 -7.88 1.18
CA TRP A 29 18.95 -8.26 0.88
C TRP A 29 18.34 -7.46 -0.28
N CYS A 30 18.57 -6.14 -0.31
CA CYS A 30 18.12 -5.27 -1.41
C CYS A 30 18.86 -5.53 -2.72
N MET A 31 20.17 -5.76 -2.67
CA MET A 31 20.97 -6.02 -3.87
C MET A 31 20.59 -7.34 -4.55
N GLU A 32 20.35 -8.39 -3.78
CA GLU A 32 19.88 -9.69 -4.29
C GLU A 32 18.54 -9.61 -5.02
N ARG A 33 17.74 -8.58 -4.70
CA ARG A 33 16.35 -8.42 -5.15
C ARG A 33 16.16 -7.25 -6.12
N ASP A 34 17.26 -6.60 -6.52
CA ASP A 34 17.26 -5.38 -7.35
C ASP A 34 16.34 -4.26 -6.80
N LEU A 35 16.42 -4.04 -5.48
CA LEU A 35 15.59 -3.06 -4.78
C LEU A 35 16.37 -1.79 -4.38
N PRO A 36 15.71 -0.62 -4.35
CA PRO A 36 16.37 0.65 -4.03
C PRO A 36 16.69 0.77 -2.54
N HIS A 37 17.90 0.34 -2.15
CA HIS A 37 18.36 0.32 -0.75
C HIS A 37 18.15 1.65 0.00
N SER A 38 18.50 2.80 -0.60
CA SER A 38 18.39 4.11 0.06
C SER A 38 16.96 4.43 0.49
N SER A 39 16.00 4.22 -0.41
CA SER A 39 14.57 4.46 -0.14
C SER A 39 14.03 3.49 0.91
N ILE A 40 14.39 2.22 0.82
CA ILE A 40 13.95 1.19 1.77
C ILE A 40 14.53 1.43 3.15
N TYR A 41 15.80 1.85 3.25
CA TYR A 41 16.43 2.19 4.51
C TYR A 41 15.68 3.32 5.23
N LYS A 42 15.33 4.40 4.51
CA LYS A 42 14.54 5.51 5.08
C LYS A 42 13.17 5.06 5.57
N VAL A 43 12.51 4.16 4.87
CA VAL A 43 11.24 3.54 5.31
C VAL A 43 11.45 2.70 6.57
N ALA A 44 12.49 1.87 6.61
CA ALA A 44 12.81 0.99 7.74
C ALA A 44 12.99 1.81 9.03
N VAL A 45 13.85 2.83 8.99
CA VAL A 45 14.13 3.69 10.14
C VAL A 45 13.00 4.68 10.44
N GLY A 46 12.01 4.80 9.55
CA GLY A 46 10.83 5.65 9.72
C GLY A 46 11.03 7.12 9.39
N THR A 47 12.06 7.46 8.61
CA THR A 47 12.25 8.81 8.07
C THR A 47 11.25 9.10 6.95
N ASP A 48 10.92 8.10 6.13
CA ASP A 48 9.98 8.23 5.02
C ASP A 48 8.78 7.27 5.18
N ILE A 49 7.61 7.71 4.72
CA ILE A 49 6.45 6.83 4.51
C ILE A 49 6.65 6.13 3.16
N PRO A 50 6.46 4.80 3.07
CA PRO A 50 6.62 4.09 1.81
C PRO A 50 5.60 4.60 0.78
N SER A 51 6.10 4.91 -0.43
CA SER A 51 5.25 5.27 -1.55
C SER A 51 4.50 4.05 -2.06
N TYR A 52 3.35 4.26 -2.70
CA TYR A 52 2.59 3.18 -3.33
C TYR A 52 3.43 2.37 -4.33
N ILE A 53 4.27 3.05 -5.11
CA ILE A 53 5.18 2.42 -6.08
C ILE A 53 6.18 1.48 -5.37
N LEU A 54 6.76 1.94 -4.26
CA LEU A 54 7.70 1.12 -3.50
C LEU A 54 6.99 -0.10 -2.91
N ILE A 55 5.78 0.07 -2.37
CA ILE A 55 4.98 -1.04 -1.86
C ILE A 55 4.73 -2.06 -2.98
N CYS A 56 4.32 -1.62 -4.17
CA CYS A 56 4.09 -2.49 -5.32
C CYS A 56 5.31 -3.35 -5.70
N GLN A 57 6.52 -2.81 -5.58
CA GLN A 57 7.77 -3.55 -5.82
C GLN A 57 8.07 -4.58 -4.72
N MET A 58 7.57 -4.33 -3.51
CA MET A 58 7.87 -5.11 -2.31
C MET A 58 6.79 -6.15 -1.96
N LEU A 59 5.69 -6.19 -2.71
CA LEU A 59 4.63 -7.20 -2.58
C LEU A 59 5.12 -8.65 -2.55
N PRO A 60 6.19 -9.04 -3.29
CA PRO A 60 6.69 -10.42 -3.24
C PRO A 60 7.31 -10.82 -1.89
N TYR A 61 7.59 -9.85 -1.02
CA TYR A 61 8.30 -10.06 0.23
C TYR A 61 7.45 -9.73 1.47
N PHE A 62 6.48 -8.84 1.32
CA PHE A 62 5.62 -8.38 2.41
C PHE A 62 4.18 -8.33 1.92
N SER A 63 3.27 -8.94 2.69
CA SER A 63 1.84 -8.90 2.38
C SER A 63 1.32 -7.45 2.38
N PRO A 64 0.30 -7.14 1.56
CA PRO A 64 -0.38 -5.84 1.62
C PRO A 64 -0.82 -5.44 3.02
N ALA A 65 -1.41 -6.38 3.76
CA ALA A 65 -1.84 -6.14 5.13
C ALA A 65 -0.65 -5.81 6.05
N GLY A 66 0.52 -6.40 5.84
CA GLY A 66 1.72 -6.08 6.61
C GLY A 66 2.19 -4.63 6.48
N TRP A 67 1.88 -3.95 5.37
CA TRP A 67 2.16 -2.51 5.22
C TRP A 67 1.16 -1.63 5.95
N VAL A 68 -0.10 -2.07 6.00
CA VAL A 68 -1.23 -1.28 6.49
C VAL A 68 -1.32 -1.35 8.02
N TYR A 69 -1.30 -2.55 8.58
CA TYR A 69 -1.54 -2.80 10.00
C TYR A 69 -0.28 -2.65 10.84
N PHE A 70 -0.46 -2.14 12.05
CA PHE A 70 0.57 -2.02 13.06
C PHE A 70 0.80 -3.34 13.79
N THR A 71 2.00 -3.53 14.33
CA THR A 71 2.39 -4.74 15.08
C THR A 71 1.63 -4.96 16.38
N ASP A 72 0.90 -3.95 16.85
CA ASP A 72 -0.03 -4.01 17.98
C ASP A 72 -1.50 -4.20 17.53
N GLU A 73 -1.75 -4.43 16.23
CA GLU A 73 -3.06 -4.73 15.65
C GLU A 73 -3.12 -6.19 15.18
N GLU A 74 -4.30 -6.78 15.33
CA GLU A 74 -4.63 -8.04 14.66
C GLU A 74 -4.96 -7.76 13.19
N ILE A 75 -4.47 -8.62 12.31
CA ILE A 75 -4.76 -8.55 10.88
C ILE A 75 -5.99 -9.43 10.61
N PRO A 76 -7.14 -8.86 10.19
CA PRO A 76 -8.36 -9.64 9.92
C PRO A 76 -8.36 -10.35 8.55
N TYR A 77 -7.29 -10.15 7.76
CA TYR A 77 -7.14 -10.69 6.40
C TYR A 77 -6.03 -11.74 6.33
N LYS A 78 -6.00 -12.49 5.22
CA LYS A 78 -4.87 -13.36 4.93
C LYS A 78 -3.58 -12.56 4.84
N HIS A 79 -2.51 -13.17 5.31
CA HIS A 79 -1.19 -12.55 5.39
C HIS A 79 -0.25 -13.18 4.35
N GLU A 80 -0.61 -13.08 3.08
CA GLU A 80 0.16 -13.67 1.98
C GLU A 80 0.85 -12.58 1.14
N PRO A 81 2.13 -12.77 0.75
CA PRO A 81 2.76 -11.94 -0.27
C PRO A 81 2.05 -12.07 -1.62
N LEU A 82 2.13 -11.02 -2.44
CA LEU A 82 1.58 -11.00 -3.79
C LEU A 82 2.71 -10.85 -4.83
N PRO A 83 2.48 -11.21 -6.10
CA PRO A 83 3.38 -10.79 -7.17
C PRO A 83 3.55 -9.26 -7.20
N ALA A 84 4.67 -8.79 -7.75
CA ALA A 84 4.86 -7.36 -7.97
C ALA A 84 3.74 -6.81 -8.85
N PHE A 85 3.21 -5.65 -8.48
CA PHE A 85 2.10 -5.00 -9.18
C PHE A 85 2.60 -3.80 -10.00
N ASN A 86 2.06 -3.61 -11.20
CA ASN A 86 2.38 -2.42 -12.00
C ASN A 86 1.50 -1.24 -11.52
N PRO A 87 2.04 -0.21 -10.85
CA PRO A 87 1.25 0.88 -10.32
C PRO A 87 0.58 1.75 -11.40
N LYS A 88 0.87 1.54 -12.68
CA LYS A 88 0.17 2.20 -13.79
C LYS A 88 -1.15 1.54 -14.15
N GLU A 89 -1.37 0.30 -13.73
CA GLU A 89 -2.60 -0.45 -13.98
C GLU A 89 -3.69 -0.11 -12.97
N PHE A 90 -4.94 -0.36 -13.35
CA PHE A 90 -6.07 -0.25 -12.44
C PHE A 90 -6.03 -1.43 -11.46
N SER A 91 -5.90 -1.13 -10.17
CA SER A 91 -6.12 -2.11 -9.13
C SER A 91 -7.60 -2.50 -9.06
N LEU A 92 -7.88 -3.66 -8.48
CA LEU A 92 -9.25 -4.13 -8.21
C LEU A 92 -10.09 -3.07 -7.50
N PHE A 93 -9.55 -2.48 -6.43
CA PHE A 93 -10.22 -1.41 -5.69
C PHE A 93 -10.62 -0.24 -6.59
N ILE A 94 -9.68 0.26 -7.40
CA ILE A 94 -9.94 1.44 -8.23
C ILE A 94 -10.94 1.13 -9.34
N LYS A 95 -10.92 -0.11 -9.88
CA LYS A 95 -11.91 -0.52 -10.88
C LYS A 95 -13.31 -0.67 -10.28
N LYS A 96 -13.44 -1.29 -9.09
CA LYS A 96 -14.71 -1.38 -8.36
C LYS A 96 -15.31 0.00 -8.11
N HIS A 97 -14.48 0.96 -7.71
CA HIS A 97 -14.94 2.27 -7.30
C HIS A 97 -14.86 3.34 -8.38
N LYS A 98 -14.87 2.97 -9.66
CA LYS A 98 -14.76 3.94 -10.74
C LYS A 98 -15.97 4.87 -10.85
N ILE A 99 -17.15 4.36 -10.51
CA ILE A 99 -18.44 5.06 -10.69
C ILE A 99 -18.73 5.95 -9.47
N ASP A 100 -18.55 5.39 -8.27
CA ASP A 100 -18.74 6.03 -6.96
C ASP A 100 -17.44 6.66 -6.42
N TYR A 101 -16.45 6.91 -7.28
CA TYR A 101 -15.14 7.40 -6.84
C TYR A 101 -15.20 8.73 -6.08
N MET A 102 -16.23 9.54 -6.32
CA MET A 102 -16.45 10.81 -5.61
C MET A 102 -16.88 10.59 -4.15
N ASP A 103 -17.69 9.56 -3.88
CA ASP A 103 -18.09 9.20 -2.51
C ASP A 103 -16.87 8.66 -1.74
N ILE A 104 -16.05 7.84 -2.40
CA ILE A 104 -14.77 7.39 -1.85
C ILE A 104 -13.81 8.57 -1.62
N ALA A 105 -13.76 9.51 -2.57
CA ALA A 105 -12.91 10.70 -2.46
C ALA A 105 -13.28 11.56 -1.26
N GLU A 106 -14.57 11.74 -1.00
CA GLU A 106 -15.07 12.45 0.18
C GLU A 106 -14.63 11.77 1.48
N LYS A 107 -14.81 10.44 1.60
CA LYS A 107 -14.34 9.66 2.76
C LYS A 107 -12.83 9.81 3.00
N LEU A 108 -12.06 9.92 1.92
CA LEU A 108 -10.61 10.06 1.98
C LEU A 108 -10.13 11.50 2.23
N GLY A 109 -11.00 12.50 2.05
CA GLY A 109 -10.65 13.92 2.10
C GLY A 109 -9.89 14.41 0.87
N LEU A 110 -10.15 13.82 -0.30
CA LEU A 110 -9.50 14.18 -1.56
C LEU A 110 -10.23 15.34 -2.24
N THR A 111 -9.46 16.22 -2.91
CA THR A 111 -10.05 17.18 -3.84
C THR A 111 -10.55 16.47 -5.09
N GLU A 112 -11.55 17.02 -5.77
CA GLU A 112 -12.08 16.48 -7.02
C GLU A 112 -10.98 16.26 -8.06
N ALA A 113 -10.06 17.22 -8.20
CA ALA A 113 -8.93 17.11 -9.12
C ALA A 113 -8.01 15.92 -8.78
N ASN A 114 -7.71 15.70 -7.50
CA ASN A 114 -6.87 14.58 -7.09
C ASN A 114 -7.62 13.24 -7.23
N ALA A 115 -8.91 13.21 -6.92
CA ALA A 115 -9.77 12.05 -7.12
C ALA A 115 -9.78 11.62 -8.59
N LYS A 116 -10.01 12.55 -9.53
CA LYS A 116 -9.92 12.25 -10.98
C LYS A 116 -8.55 11.72 -11.38
N ASN A 117 -7.47 12.28 -10.84
CA ASN A 117 -6.11 11.81 -11.12
C ASN A 117 -5.84 10.39 -10.63
N ILE A 118 -6.46 9.96 -9.52
CA ILE A 118 -6.32 8.61 -8.97
C ILE A 118 -7.22 7.61 -9.70
N PHE A 119 -8.52 7.91 -9.78
CA PHE A 119 -9.55 6.95 -10.19
C PHE A 119 -9.80 6.93 -11.71
N LEU A 120 -9.54 8.02 -12.43
CA LEU A 120 -9.86 8.11 -13.86
C LEU A 120 -8.60 8.22 -14.74
N HIS A 121 -7.68 9.12 -14.39
CA HIS A 121 -6.56 9.47 -15.27
C HIS A 121 -5.25 8.74 -14.98
N ARG A 122 -5.15 8.02 -13.85
CA ARG A 122 -3.94 7.31 -13.42
C ARG A 122 -2.68 8.19 -13.37
N ARG A 123 -2.84 9.45 -12.96
CA ARG A 123 -1.76 10.44 -12.79
C ARG A 123 -1.28 10.54 -11.33
N ALA A 124 -2.00 9.95 -10.40
CA ALA A 124 -1.66 9.88 -8.99
C ALA A 124 -2.05 8.51 -8.41
N ASN A 125 -1.47 8.17 -7.26
CA ASN A 125 -1.77 6.94 -6.53
C ASN A 125 -2.39 7.27 -5.17
N LEU A 126 -3.14 6.30 -4.61
CA LEU A 126 -3.52 6.36 -3.20
C LEU A 126 -2.25 6.30 -2.33
N SER A 127 -2.22 7.09 -1.25
CA SER A 127 -1.16 7.00 -0.25
C SER A 127 -1.41 5.81 0.67
N LEU A 128 -0.38 5.34 1.36
CA LEU A 128 -0.56 4.32 2.40
C LEU A 128 -1.57 4.76 3.47
N LEU A 129 -1.63 6.06 3.79
CA LEU A 129 -2.60 6.60 4.71
C LEU A 129 -4.04 6.46 4.19
N HIS A 130 -4.28 6.73 2.90
CA HIS A 130 -5.60 6.52 2.30
C HIS A 130 -6.00 5.04 2.35
N ILE A 131 -5.07 4.14 2.04
CA ILE A 131 -5.31 2.69 2.10
C ILE A 131 -5.65 2.26 3.54
N ARG A 132 -4.89 2.74 4.53
CA ARG A 132 -5.17 2.46 5.95
C ARG A 132 -6.55 2.92 6.40
N LYS A 133 -7.00 4.10 5.97
CA LYS A 133 -8.36 4.59 6.29
C LYS A 133 -9.46 3.64 5.79
N LEU A 134 -9.21 2.91 4.71
CA LEU A 134 -10.17 2.00 4.09
C LEU A 134 -9.99 0.54 4.54
N ALA A 135 -8.86 0.19 5.16
CA ALA A 135 -8.52 -1.19 5.49
C ALA A 135 -9.46 -1.87 6.50
N ALA A 136 -10.24 -1.09 7.25
CA ALA A 136 -11.29 -1.64 8.12
C ALA A 136 -12.45 -2.29 7.33
N GLU A 137 -12.68 -1.85 6.10
CA GLU A 137 -13.81 -2.27 5.26
C GLU A 137 -13.35 -2.99 3.97
N VAL A 138 -12.09 -2.78 3.58
CA VAL A 138 -11.52 -3.26 2.31
C VAL A 138 -10.28 -4.10 2.59
N ASN A 139 -10.22 -5.31 2.02
CA ASN A 139 -9.00 -6.11 2.06
C ASN A 139 -7.85 -5.34 1.38
N PRO A 140 -6.72 -5.10 2.07
CA PRO A 140 -5.54 -4.43 1.51
C PRO A 140 -5.06 -5.00 0.17
N GLU A 141 -5.26 -6.29 -0.10
CA GLU A 141 -4.90 -6.91 -1.38
C GLU A 141 -5.59 -6.26 -2.58
N GLU A 142 -6.82 -5.76 -2.43
CA GLU A 142 -7.57 -5.14 -3.53
C GLU A 142 -6.88 -3.89 -4.11
N PHE A 143 -6.01 -3.26 -3.33
CA PHE A 143 -5.23 -2.11 -3.79
C PHE A 143 -4.02 -2.52 -4.64
N PHE A 144 -3.68 -3.81 -4.71
CA PHE A 144 -2.41 -4.30 -5.27
C PHE A 144 -2.56 -5.51 -6.20
N VAL A 145 -3.78 -5.84 -6.61
CA VAL A 145 -4.05 -6.86 -7.62
C VAL A 145 -4.74 -6.24 -8.82
N PRO A 146 -4.47 -6.73 -10.05
CA PRO A 146 -5.24 -6.33 -11.21
C PRO A 146 -6.69 -6.76 -11.02
N ALA A 147 -7.62 -5.93 -11.48
CA ALA A 147 -9.00 -6.35 -11.58
C ALA A 147 -9.17 -7.34 -12.74
N ASP A 148 -9.95 -8.40 -12.55
CA ASP A 148 -10.31 -9.27 -13.65
C ASP A 148 -11.30 -8.59 -14.62
N GLU A 149 -11.55 -9.24 -15.76
CA GLU A 149 -12.46 -8.76 -16.80
C GLU A 149 -13.94 -8.72 -16.34
N SER A 150 -14.29 -9.48 -15.30
CA SER A 150 -15.66 -9.57 -14.77
C SER A 150 -16.02 -8.44 -13.81
N VAL A 151 -15.03 -7.69 -13.31
CA VAL A 151 -15.24 -6.48 -12.51
C VAL A 151 -15.61 -5.34 -13.44
N ASP A 152 -16.89 -5.02 -13.53
CA ASP A 152 -17.46 -4.20 -14.58
C ASP A 152 -17.75 -2.75 -14.16
N GLY A 153 -16.85 -2.11 -13.40
CA GLY A 153 -16.89 -0.67 -13.16
C GLY A 153 -16.67 0.15 -14.45
N PHE A 154 -17.61 0.11 -15.39
CA PHE A 154 -17.38 -0.13 -16.82
C PHE A 154 -16.39 0.78 -17.56
N PHE A 155 -15.72 0.21 -18.55
CA PHE A 155 -15.09 0.93 -19.66
C PHE A 155 -15.25 0.13 -20.97
N TYR A 156 -15.63 0.83 -22.03
CA TYR A 156 -15.58 0.37 -23.42
C TYR A 156 -14.82 1.43 -24.25
N PRO A 157 -14.13 1.02 -25.33
CA PRO A 157 -12.82 1.53 -25.77
C PRO A 157 -12.71 3.03 -26.08
#